data_AF-A0A9E5NC80-F1
#
_entry.id   AF-A0A9E5NC80-F1
#
_cell.length_a   1.000
_cell.length_b   1.000
_cell.length_c   1.000
_cell.angle_alpha   90.00
_cell.angle_beta   90.00
_cell.angle_gamma   90.00
#
_symmetry.space_group_name_H-M   'P 1'
#
loop_
_entity.id
_entity.type
_entity.pdbx_description
1 polymer ?
#
loop_
_entity_poly.entity_id
_entity_poly.type
_entity_poly.pdbx_seq_one_letter_code
_entity_poly.pdbx_strand_id
1 'polypeptide(L)'
;TDTRLRTYPDSDSLSQAAADQFITLAAQAIRFQGHFSVALSGGSSPRPVYARLAMEESVAQVDWSSVRVFWGDERCVPPDHPDRNYGTARKTLLDHVPIPTQNVHRIHGELHPQEAALAYEDTLRLFFSPGAQQGTPTFDLVLLGMGTDGHTASMFPGTSAVQETKRWVVAH
;
A
#
# COMPACT_ATOMS: atom_id res chain seq x y z
N THR A 1 -17.55 -14.30 -3.10
CA THR A 1 -16.34 -13.54 -3.45
C THR A 1 -15.77 -14.18 -4.70
N ASP A 2 -15.53 -13.42 -5.77
CA ASP A 2 -14.86 -13.94 -6.96
C ASP A 2 -13.35 -14.01 -6.67
N THR A 3 -12.88 -15.15 -6.17
CA THR A 3 -11.46 -15.38 -5.90
C THR A 3 -10.80 -15.92 -7.17
N ARG A 4 -9.77 -15.23 -7.65
CA ARG A 4 -9.02 -15.63 -8.85
C ARG A 4 -7.59 -15.99 -8.50
N LEU A 5 -7.19 -17.23 -8.78
CA LEU A 5 -5.80 -17.67 -8.71
C LEU A 5 -5.17 -17.57 -10.11
N ARG A 6 -4.05 -16.86 -10.21
CA ARG A 6 -3.23 -16.78 -11.43
C ARG A 6 -1.83 -17.27 -11.10
N THR A 7 -1.30 -18.16 -11.94
CA THR A 7 0.06 -18.67 -11.84
C THR A 7 0.90 -18.10 -12.98
N TYR A 8 2.16 -17.85 -12.69
CA TYR A 8 3.13 -17.28 -13.64
C TYR A 8 4.39 -18.15 -13.63
N PRO A 9 5.12 -18.25 -14.76
CA PRO A 9 6.28 -19.11 -14.88
C PRO A 9 7.46 -18.65 -14.01
N ASP A 10 7.54 -17.35 -13.72
CA ASP A 10 8.61 -16.73 -12.95
C ASP A 10 8.14 -15.43 -12.26
N SER A 11 9.00 -14.90 -11.39
CA SER A 11 8.75 -13.65 -10.67
C SER A 11 8.65 -12.44 -11.61
N ASP A 12 9.27 -12.51 -12.78
CA ASP A 12 9.33 -11.40 -13.73
C ASP A 12 7.96 -11.17 -14.36
N SER A 13 7.40 -12.26 -14.90
CA SER A 13 6.06 -12.35 -15.48
C SER A 13 4.96 -12.04 -14.46
N LEU A 14 5.11 -12.53 -13.22
CA LEU A 14 4.22 -12.17 -12.11
C LEU A 14 4.23 -10.65 -11.87
N SER A 15 5.42 -10.05 -11.84
CA SER A 15 5.56 -8.63 -11.53
C SER A 15 5.02 -7.74 -12.64
N GLN A 16 5.21 -8.14 -13.90
CA GLN A 16 4.58 -7.47 -15.04
C GLN A 16 3.07 -7.50 -14.93
N ALA A 17 2.49 -8.68 -14.73
CA ALA A 17 1.05 -8.80 -14.65
C ALA A 17 0.44 -8.06 -13.44
N ALA A 18 1.17 -7.98 -12.32
CA ALA A 18 0.76 -7.18 -11.17
C ALA A 18 0.81 -5.67 -11.47
N ALA A 19 1.82 -5.19 -12.21
CA ALA A 19 1.90 -3.80 -12.66
C ALA A 19 0.77 -3.47 -13.65
N ASP A 20 0.49 -4.35 -14.62
CA ASP A 20 -0.62 -4.18 -15.57
C ASP A 20 -1.97 -4.11 -14.85
N GLN A 21 -2.15 -4.94 -13.83
CA GLN A 21 -3.35 -4.94 -12.99
C GLN A 21 -3.48 -3.64 -12.19
N PHE A 22 -2.38 -3.11 -11.64
CA PHE A 22 -2.36 -1.80 -10.99
C PHE A 22 -2.82 -0.70 -11.96
N ILE A 23 -2.23 -0.64 -13.16
CA ILE A 23 -2.56 0.37 -14.18
C ILE A 23 -4.04 0.28 -14.55
N THR A 24 -4.53 -0.94 -14.78
CA THR A 24 -5.94 -1.19 -15.11
C THR A 24 -6.89 -0.71 -14.02
N LEU A 25 -6.60 -1.05 -12.76
CA LEU A 25 -7.42 -0.63 -11.61
C LEU A 25 -7.34 0.88 -11.40
N ALA A 26 -6.16 1.48 -11.57
CA ALA A 26 -5.99 2.92 -11.47
C ALA A 26 -6.84 3.66 -12.50
N ALA A 27 -6.78 3.27 -13.76
CA ALA A 27 -7.59 3.87 -14.82
C ALA A 27 -9.10 3.74 -14.56
N GLN A 28 -9.54 2.57 -14.06
CA GLN A 28 -10.95 2.32 -13.72
C GLN A 28 -11.42 3.19 -12.55
N ALA A 29 -10.67 3.21 -11.45
CA ALA A 29 -11.01 3.96 -10.25
C ALA A 29 -11.00 5.48 -10.53
N ILE A 30 -9.95 5.99 -11.17
CA ILE A 30 -9.85 7.42 -11.51
C ILE A 30 -11.02 7.84 -12.41
N ARG A 31 -11.41 7.02 -13.38
CA ARG A 31 -12.57 7.30 -14.23
C ARG A 31 -13.89 7.31 -13.45
N PHE A 32 -14.07 6.43 -12.48
CA PHE A 32 -15.35 6.25 -11.78
C PHE A 32 -15.55 7.25 -10.62
N GLN A 33 -14.51 7.52 -9.84
CA GLN A 33 -14.59 8.32 -8.61
C GLN A 33 -13.56 9.46 -8.54
N GLY A 34 -12.75 9.66 -9.58
CA GLY A 34 -11.79 10.76 -9.65
C GLY A 34 -10.47 10.52 -8.90
N HIS A 35 -10.30 9.38 -8.25
CA HIS A 35 -9.02 8.98 -7.65
C HIS A 35 -8.84 7.46 -7.61
N PHE A 36 -7.59 7.03 -7.45
CA PHE A 36 -7.22 5.64 -7.18
C PHE A 36 -6.50 5.55 -5.84
N SER A 37 -7.09 4.84 -4.88
CA SER A 37 -6.56 4.61 -3.54
C SER A 37 -5.88 3.24 -3.44
N VAL A 38 -4.59 3.24 -3.11
CA VAL A 38 -3.80 2.01 -3.03
C VAL A 38 -3.03 1.91 -1.72
N ALA A 39 -3.08 0.75 -1.08
CA ALA A 39 -2.18 0.39 0.02
C ALA A 39 -1.01 -0.45 -0.51
N LEU A 40 0.21 0.05 -0.31
CA LEU A 40 1.47 -0.61 -0.66
C LEU A 40 1.96 -1.52 0.48
N SER A 41 2.89 -2.41 0.13
CA SER A 41 3.50 -3.38 1.03
C SER A 41 5.02 -3.36 0.89
N GLY A 42 5.72 -3.67 1.97
CA GLY A 42 7.12 -4.05 1.91
C GLY A 42 7.36 -5.43 1.32
N GLY A 43 8.62 -5.86 1.36
CA GLY A 43 9.04 -7.21 0.97
C GLY A 43 9.73 -7.28 -0.40
N SER A 44 10.22 -8.46 -0.75
CA SER A 44 10.93 -8.70 -2.01
C SER A 44 10.00 -8.76 -3.21
N SER A 45 8.78 -9.29 -3.07
CA SER A 45 7.84 -9.47 -4.19
C SER A 45 7.22 -8.16 -4.71
N PRO A 46 6.87 -7.15 -3.87
CA PRO A 46 6.36 -5.89 -4.39
C PRO A 46 7.41 -5.01 -5.07
N ARG A 47 8.70 -5.15 -4.72
CA ARG A 47 9.80 -4.31 -5.25
C ARG A 47 9.90 -4.35 -6.79
N PRO A 48 9.90 -5.51 -7.47
CA PRO A 48 9.89 -5.55 -8.93
C PRO A 48 8.62 -4.97 -9.56
N VAL A 49 7.46 -5.07 -8.90
CA VAL A 49 6.22 -4.42 -9.36
C VAL A 49 6.40 -2.90 -9.37
N TYR A 50 6.99 -2.35 -8.31
CA TYR A 50 7.29 -0.92 -8.19
C TYR A 50 8.27 -0.45 -9.26
N ALA A 51 9.34 -1.21 -9.50
CA ALA A 51 10.30 -0.91 -10.55
C ALA A 51 9.67 -0.87 -11.95
N ARG A 52 8.70 -1.76 -12.23
CA ARG A 52 7.94 -1.75 -13.50
C ARG A 52 7.02 -0.54 -13.62
N LEU A 53 6.30 -0.21 -12.56
CA LEU A 53 5.44 0.99 -12.53
C LEU A 53 6.23 2.29 -12.70
N ALA A 54 7.52 2.29 -12.35
CA ALA A 54 8.44 3.42 -12.55
C ALA A 54 9.05 3.51 -13.97
N MET A 55 8.83 2.52 -14.85
CA MET A 55 9.26 2.59 -16.25
C MET A 55 8.45 3.64 -17.01
N GLU A 56 9.10 4.39 -17.91
CA GLU A 56 8.49 5.51 -18.64
C GLU A 56 7.15 5.14 -19.30
N GLU A 57 7.05 3.95 -19.92
CA GLU A 57 5.81 3.51 -20.55
C GLU A 57 4.68 3.27 -19.55
N SER A 58 5.00 2.83 -18.33
CA SER A 58 4.03 2.62 -17.25
C SER A 58 3.66 3.93 -16.58
N VAL A 59 4.62 4.84 -16.38
CA VAL A 59 4.39 6.17 -15.82
C VAL A 59 3.39 6.95 -16.67
N ALA A 60 3.51 6.88 -18.00
CA ALA A 60 2.62 7.58 -18.94
C ALA A 60 1.18 7.05 -18.95
N GLN A 61 0.92 5.86 -18.41
CA GLN A 61 -0.41 5.22 -18.41
C GLN A 61 -1.24 5.55 -17.16
N VAL A 62 -0.65 6.18 -16.14
CA VAL A 62 -1.31 6.46 -14.86
C VAL A 62 -1.33 7.96 -14.61
N ASP A 63 -2.51 8.51 -14.32
CA ASP A 63 -2.62 9.86 -13.79
C ASP A 63 -2.23 9.89 -12.30
N TRP A 64 -0.94 10.01 -12.04
CA TRP A 64 -0.36 10.03 -10.69
C TRP A 64 -0.87 11.19 -9.82
N SER A 65 -1.41 12.26 -10.42
CA SER A 65 -2.01 13.36 -9.66
C SER A 65 -3.30 12.94 -8.93
N SER A 66 -3.94 11.88 -9.44
CA SER A 66 -5.18 11.28 -8.92
C SER A 66 -4.93 9.98 -8.12
N VAL A 67 -3.68 9.53 -7.99
CA VAL A 67 -3.32 8.36 -7.16
C VAL A 67 -3.12 8.80 -5.71
N ARG A 68 -3.67 8.05 -4.75
CA ARG A 68 -3.52 8.23 -3.29
C ARG A 68 -2.85 6.99 -2.72
N VAL A 69 -1.66 7.15 -2.15
CA VAL A 69 -0.81 6.06 -1.69
C VAL A 69 -0.84 5.94 -0.17
N PHE A 70 -1.05 4.73 0.30
CA PHE A 70 -1.08 4.31 1.70
C PHE A 70 -0.18 3.07 1.86
N TRP A 71 -0.04 2.58 3.10
CA TRP A 71 0.68 1.35 3.46
C TRP A 71 -0.19 0.41 4.28
N GLY A 72 -0.01 -0.90 4.07
CA GLY A 72 -0.60 -1.94 4.92
C GLY A 72 0.12 -2.11 6.26
N ASP A 73 1.44 -1.90 6.28
CA ASP A 73 2.28 -1.89 7.47
C ASP A 73 3.55 -1.05 7.28
N GLU A 74 4.22 -0.75 8.39
CA GLU A 74 5.54 -0.13 8.41
C GLU A 74 6.30 -0.54 9.67
N ARG A 75 7.64 -0.54 9.55
CA ARG A 75 8.55 -0.87 10.63
C ARG A 75 8.76 0.37 11.47
N CYS A 76 8.59 0.26 12.79
CA CYS A 76 8.85 1.36 13.72
C CYS A 76 10.35 1.46 14.01
N VAL A 77 11.10 2.07 13.08
CA VAL A 77 12.57 2.17 13.08
C VAL A 77 13.00 3.61 12.69
N PRO A 78 14.25 4.01 12.98
CA PRO A 78 14.75 5.33 12.62
C PRO A 78 14.59 5.69 11.14
N PRO A 79 14.48 6.98 10.77
CA PRO A 79 14.22 7.40 9.38
C PRO A 79 15.20 6.91 8.32
N ASP A 80 16.46 6.67 8.66
CA ASP A 80 17.50 6.18 7.74
C ASP A 80 17.60 4.66 7.67
N HIS A 81 16.77 3.94 8.45
CA HIS A 81 16.84 2.48 8.52
C HIS A 81 16.49 1.83 7.17
N PRO A 82 17.28 0.86 6.68
CA PRO A 82 17.09 0.25 5.36
C PRO A 82 15.78 -0.55 5.24
N ASP A 83 15.24 -1.04 6.36
CA ASP A 83 14.03 -1.88 6.37
C ASP A 83 12.72 -1.09 6.30
N ARG A 84 12.74 0.23 6.09
CA ARG A 84 11.49 1.00 5.94
C ARG A 84 10.77 0.64 4.64
N ASN A 85 9.49 0.31 4.74
CA ASN A 85 8.62 0.06 3.58
C ASN A 85 8.47 1.34 2.76
N TYR A 86 8.24 2.48 3.40
CA TYR A 86 8.20 3.80 2.75
C TYR A 86 9.52 4.11 2.06
N GLY A 87 10.65 3.88 2.73
CA GLY A 87 11.98 4.12 2.18
C GLY A 87 12.27 3.27 0.93
N THR A 88 11.84 2.01 0.94
CA THR A 88 11.90 1.13 -0.24
C THR A 88 11.03 1.68 -1.37
N ALA A 89 9.75 1.95 -1.10
CA ALA A 89 8.80 2.43 -2.10
C ALA A 89 9.24 3.74 -2.77
N ARG A 90 9.85 4.65 -2.01
CA ARG A 90 10.48 5.86 -2.57
C ARG A 90 11.54 5.55 -3.59
N LYS A 91 12.55 4.77 -3.19
CA LYS A 91 13.69 4.40 -4.03
C LYS A 91 13.27 3.66 -5.30
N THR A 92 12.21 2.85 -5.24
CA THR A 92 11.79 2.00 -6.35
C THR A 92 10.66 2.57 -7.20
N LEU A 93 9.87 3.51 -6.70
CA LEU A 93 8.69 4.04 -7.39
C LEU A 93 8.46 5.53 -7.17
N LEU A 94 8.25 5.97 -5.92
CA LEU A 94 7.66 7.29 -5.67
C LEU A 94 8.57 8.45 -6.08
N ASP A 95 9.90 8.25 -6.09
CA ASP A 95 10.85 9.27 -6.56
C ASP A 95 10.98 9.29 -8.10
N HIS A 96 10.33 8.36 -8.81
CA HIS A 96 10.41 8.19 -10.27
C HIS A 96 9.07 8.47 -10.99
N VAL A 97 8.04 8.85 -10.25
CA VAL A 97 6.70 9.14 -10.79
C VAL A 97 6.24 10.54 -10.38
N PRO A 98 5.44 11.23 -11.19
CA PRO A 98 4.99 12.60 -10.90
C PRO A 98 3.84 12.63 -9.87
N ILE A 99 3.96 11.87 -8.78
CA ILE A 99 2.97 11.86 -7.70
C ILE A 99 3.15 13.09 -6.79
N PRO A 100 2.09 13.87 -6.53
CA PRO A 100 2.18 14.97 -5.58
C PRO A 100 2.45 14.46 -4.16
N THR A 101 3.32 15.12 -3.40
CA THR A 101 3.71 14.67 -2.05
C THR A 101 2.53 14.57 -1.09
N GLN A 102 1.51 15.43 -1.25
CA GLN A 102 0.30 15.40 -0.43
C GLN A 102 -0.59 14.16 -0.67
N ASN A 103 -0.33 13.41 -1.75
CA ASN A 103 -1.03 12.17 -2.06
C ASN A 103 -0.39 10.95 -1.40
N VAL A 104 0.73 11.14 -0.69
CA VAL A 104 1.50 10.05 -0.08
C VAL A 104 1.27 10.06 1.43
N HIS A 105 0.41 9.17 1.88
CA HIS A 105 -0.02 9.03 3.27
C HIS A 105 0.77 7.89 3.93
N ARG A 106 1.97 8.20 4.42
CA ARG A 106 2.86 7.19 5.04
C ARG A 106 2.55 6.97 6.52
N ILE A 107 2.89 5.78 7.01
CA ILE A 107 3.03 5.54 8.45
C ILE A 107 4.31 6.22 8.93
N HIS A 108 4.23 6.94 10.06
CA HIS A 108 5.36 7.59 10.70
C HIS A 108 6.11 6.62 11.62
N GLY A 109 6.82 5.66 11.03
CA GLY A 109 7.57 4.63 11.77
C GLY A 109 8.69 5.17 12.68
N GLU A 110 9.06 6.44 12.54
CA GLU A 110 9.99 7.11 13.45
C GLU A 110 9.38 7.48 14.82
N LEU A 111 8.05 7.43 14.96
CA LEU A 111 7.35 7.68 16.22
C LEU A 111 7.29 6.42 17.10
N HIS A 112 6.86 6.59 18.35
CA HIS A 112 6.52 5.45 19.19
C HIS A 112 5.40 4.62 18.53
N PRO A 113 5.45 3.27 18.52
CA PRO A 113 4.53 2.45 17.72
C PRO A 113 3.05 2.77 17.93
N GLN A 114 2.62 2.95 19.19
CA GLN A 114 1.24 3.29 19.52
C GLN A 114 0.83 4.67 19.00
N GLU A 115 1.74 5.65 19.02
CA GLU A 115 1.49 6.99 18.48
C GLU A 115 1.41 6.94 16.95
N ALA A 116 2.30 6.19 16.31
CA ALA A 116 2.29 5.98 14.86
C ALA A 116 0.97 5.34 14.40
N ALA A 117 0.50 4.31 15.13
CA ALA A 117 -0.76 3.63 14.82
C ALA A 117 -1.98 4.56 14.96
N LEU A 118 -2.04 5.36 16.03
CA LEU A 118 -3.11 6.34 16.25
C LEU A 118 -3.13 7.41 15.15
N ALA A 119 -1.98 8.03 14.86
CA ALA A 119 -1.85 9.07 13.85
C ALA A 119 -2.19 8.56 12.44
N TYR A 120 -1.81 7.31 12.13
CA TYR A 120 -2.12 6.71 10.85
C TYR A 120 -3.61 6.35 10.72
N GLU A 121 -4.24 5.89 11.80
CA GLU A 121 -5.69 5.66 11.81
C GLU A 121 -6.46 6.99 11.59
N ASP A 122 -6.03 8.08 12.20
CA ASP A 122 -6.61 9.42 11.96
C ASP A 122 -6.47 9.84 10.49
N THR A 123 -5.31 9.56 9.89
CA THR A 123 -5.06 9.81 8.45
C THR A 123 -6.04 9.01 7.57
N LEU A 124 -6.24 7.73 7.86
CA LEU A 124 -7.21 6.89 7.15
C LEU A 124 -8.64 7.40 7.34
N ARG A 125 -9.03 7.78 8.55
CA ARG A 125 -10.38 8.30 8.85
C ARG A 125 -10.66 9.60 8.13
N LEU A 126 -9.68 10.51 8.06
CA LEU A 126 -9.81 11.77 7.33
C LEU A 126 -10.10 11.53 5.84
N PHE A 127 -9.48 10.50 5.25
CA PHE A 127 -9.65 10.18 3.83
C PHE A 127 -10.92 9.36 3.54
N PHE A 128 -11.12 8.25 4.26
CA PHE A 128 -12.17 7.27 3.96
C PHE A 128 -13.50 7.52 4.70
N SER A 129 -13.54 8.45 5.65
CA SER A 129 -14.75 8.76 6.41
C SER A 129 -14.90 10.27 6.68
N PRO A 130 -14.89 11.10 5.62
CA PRO A 130 -15.10 12.53 5.78
C PRO A 130 -16.47 12.78 6.42
N GLY A 131 -16.50 13.57 7.50
CA GLY A 131 -17.74 13.89 8.22
C GLY A 131 -18.23 12.81 9.20
N ALA A 132 -17.34 11.94 9.71
CA ALA A 132 -17.64 10.92 10.71
C ALA A 132 -18.65 9.84 10.25
N GLN A 133 -18.72 9.57 8.94
CA GLN A 133 -19.47 8.42 8.45
C GLN A 133 -18.85 7.12 8.97
N GLN A 134 -19.70 6.18 9.37
CA GLN A 134 -19.27 4.87 9.84
C GLN A 134 -19.04 3.95 8.63
N GLY A 135 -17.93 3.22 8.63
CA GLY A 135 -17.60 2.23 7.61
C GLY A 135 -16.17 1.73 7.76
N THR A 136 -15.80 0.67 7.05
CA THR A 136 -14.41 0.20 6.94
C THR A 136 -13.77 0.90 5.74
N PRO A 137 -12.49 1.35 5.81
CA PRO A 137 -11.82 1.96 4.67
C PRO A 137 -11.83 0.98 3.49
N THR A 138 -12.27 1.48 2.33
CA THR A 138 -12.36 0.70 1.11
C THR A 138 -11.34 1.24 0.12
N PHE A 139 -10.27 0.48 -0.07
CA PHE A 139 -9.25 0.76 -1.07
C PHE A 139 -9.63 0.16 -2.42
N ASP A 140 -9.18 0.78 -3.50
CA ASP A 140 -9.29 0.21 -4.84
C ASP A 140 -8.30 -0.95 -5.04
N LEU A 141 -7.15 -0.89 -4.36
CA LEU A 141 -6.16 -1.94 -4.35
C LEU A 141 -5.43 -2.02 -2.99
N VAL A 142 -5.31 -3.22 -2.44
CA VAL A 142 -4.41 -3.51 -1.32
C VAL A 142 -3.38 -4.53 -1.83
N LEU A 143 -2.13 -4.10 -1.99
CA LEU A 143 -1.02 -4.99 -2.32
C LEU A 143 -0.50 -5.64 -1.05
N LEU A 144 -0.43 -6.96 -1.04
CA LEU A 144 -0.03 -7.75 0.12
C LEU A 144 1.06 -8.75 -0.27
N GLY A 145 2.13 -8.77 0.51
CA GLY A 145 3.02 -9.92 0.59
C GLY A 145 2.44 -11.01 1.50
N MET A 146 2.94 -12.23 1.36
CA MET A 146 2.62 -13.33 2.26
C MET A 146 3.89 -14.03 2.71
N GLY A 147 4.07 -14.16 4.01
CA GLY A 147 5.16 -14.92 4.62
C GLY A 147 4.95 -16.43 4.50
N THR A 148 6.00 -17.21 4.78
CA THR A 148 5.95 -18.69 4.75
C THR A 148 5.04 -19.28 5.83
N ASP A 149 4.79 -18.53 6.89
CA ASP A 149 3.84 -18.80 7.98
C ASP A 149 2.43 -18.26 7.69
N GLY A 150 2.20 -17.66 6.52
CA GLY A 150 0.92 -17.09 6.11
C GLY A 150 0.64 -15.68 6.62
N HIS A 151 1.59 -15.03 7.31
CA HIS A 151 1.37 -13.63 7.72
C HIS A 151 1.27 -12.71 6.50
N THR A 152 0.50 -11.64 6.63
CA THR A 152 0.46 -10.55 5.66
C THR A 152 0.45 -9.21 6.38
N ALA A 153 0.94 -8.15 5.73
CA ALA A 153 1.32 -6.92 6.44
C ALA A 153 2.24 -7.31 7.62
N SER A 154 1.97 -6.79 8.81
CA SER A 154 2.57 -7.29 10.06
C SER A 154 1.60 -8.18 10.85
N MET A 155 0.56 -8.76 10.26
CA MET A 155 -0.41 -9.59 10.98
C MET A 155 0.06 -11.05 11.09
N PHE A 156 0.80 -11.37 12.14
CA PHE A 156 1.33 -12.71 12.38
C PHE A 156 0.32 -13.65 13.05
N PRO A 157 0.33 -14.95 12.72
CA PRO A 157 -0.49 -15.96 13.39
C PRO A 157 -0.29 -15.94 14.92
N GLY A 158 -1.39 -15.98 15.68
CA GLY A 158 -1.37 -16.02 17.15
C GLY A 158 -1.16 -14.68 17.86
N THR A 159 -1.04 -13.57 17.12
CA THR A 159 -0.96 -12.22 17.72
C THR A 159 -2.33 -11.63 17.99
N SER A 160 -2.41 -10.59 18.84
CA SER A 160 -3.64 -9.82 19.03
C SER A 160 -4.06 -9.05 17.77
N ALA A 161 -3.11 -8.72 16.88
CA ALA A 161 -3.38 -7.97 15.66
C ALA A 161 -4.37 -8.68 14.72
N VAL A 162 -4.26 -10.01 14.58
CA VAL A 162 -5.22 -10.81 13.77
C VAL A 162 -6.60 -10.98 14.43
N GLN A 163 -6.73 -10.61 15.71
CA GLN A 163 -8.00 -10.68 16.46
C GLN A 163 -8.70 -9.31 16.58
N GLU A 164 -8.07 -8.24 16.12
CA GLU A 164 -8.63 -6.89 16.17
C GLU A 164 -9.86 -6.76 15.26
N THR A 165 -10.91 -6.07 15.74
CA THR A 165 -12.20 -5.92 15.04
C THR A 165 -12.76 -4.51 15.10
N LYS A 166 -12.12 -3.60 15.83
CA LYS A 166 -12.56 -2.23 16.08
C LYS A 166 -11.59 -1.21 15.49
N ARG A 167 -10.30 -1.37 15.73
CA ARG A 167 -9.25 -0.46 15.25
C ARG A 167 -8.91 -0.79 13.80
N TRP A 168 -8.63 0.23 13.00
CA TRP A 168 -8.12 0.03 11.63
C TRP A 168 -6.61 -0.16 11.60
N VAL A 169 -5.91 0.33 12.63
CA VAL A 169 -4.46 0.28 12.76
C VAL A 169 -4.11 -0.07 14.20
N VAL A 170 -3.18 -1.00 14.39
CA VAL A 170 -2.70 -1.43 15.70
C VAL A 170 -1.18 -1.48 15.72
N ALA A 171 -0.61 -1.23 16.90
CA ALA A 171 0.78 -1.53 17.21
C ALA A 171 0.85 -2.83 18.00
N HIS A 172 1.78 -3.72 17.65
CA HIS A 172 1.97 -5.01 18.32
C HIS A 172 3.44 -5.44 18.25
#